data_AF-A0A2G2X070-F1
#
_entry.id   AF-A0A2G2X070-F1
#
_cell.length_a   1.000
_cell.length_b   1.000
_cell.length_c   1.000
_cell.angle_alpha   90.00
_cell.angle_beta   90.00
_cell.angle_gamma   90.00
#
_symmetry.space_group_name_H-M   'P 1'
#
loop_
_entity.id
_entity.type
_entity.pdbx_description
1 polymer ?
#
loop_
_entity_poly.entity_id
_entity_poly.type
_entity_poly.pdbx_seq_one_letter_code
_entity_poly.pdbx_strand_id
1 'polypeptide(L)'
;MWMLQYGKESGRELTNWGIANGLKDALEAQDMDVSGGQSLYPLHRCKTVHLVRHAQGVHNVEGEKDHSAYRSPHLFDAHLTPLGWQQVDNLRKHVHASGIFKKVELVITSPLLRCMQTAVGVFGGEGYTDGIDVPPLMVTDAGESNHPAISSLNCPPFIAVEGCREHLGVHWCDKRRSISEYKPLFPAIDFSLASTLALLYLENTQASFSFLIESDDDVLWKPDVRELNKDVVSRGMEFFKWLWTRKEKEIAIVTHSGFLTHTLGVFGNDCHPDVQREIHKRYQNCELRSMVIVDRSMIESDSSVTDYPGKIPSGEDAPSDDTCSDQSDELPN
;
A
#
# COMPACT_ATOMS: atom_id res chain seq x y z
N MET A 1 -27.89 68.12 51.17
CA MET A 1 -27.16 68.94 50.18
C MET A 1 -27.02 68.09 48.92
N TRP A 2 -27.89 68.29 47.90
CA TRP A 2 -27.99 67.52 46.64
C TRP A 2 -28.34 66.00 46.82
N MET A 3 -29.30 65.35 46.14
CA MET A 3 -29.59 65.13 44.69
C MET A 3 -28.55 64.20 44.03
N LEU A 4 -28.83 63.07 43.32
CA LEU A 4 -30.03 62.36 42.76
C LEU A 4 -29.64 60.87 42.41
N GLN A 5 -30.46 59.81 42.16
CA GLN A 5 -31.92 59.57 42.31
C GLN A 5 -32.38 58.06 42.46
N TYR A 6 -32.35 57.23 41.39
CA TYR A 6 -32.95 55.88 41.23
C TYR A 6 -31.88 54.77 40.99
N GLY A 7 -32.13 53.45 41.10
CA GLY A 7 -33.40 52.72 41.32
C GLY A 7 -33.23 51.20 41.53
N LYS A 8 -34.32 50.43 41.32
CA LYS A 8 -34.44 48.96 41.41
C LYS A 8 -33.70 48.23 40.25
N GLU A 9 -33.54 46.90 40.16
CA GLU A 9 -34.43 45.81 40.63
C GLU A 9 -33.74 44.44 40.89
N SER A 10 -34.55 43.42 41.15
CA SER A 10 -34.20 42.11 41.74
C SER A 10 -33.16 41.27 40.98
N GLY A 11 -32.23 40.67 41.72
CA GLY A 11 -31.62 39.41 41.31
C GLY A 11 -32.57 38.22 41.52
N ARG A 12 -32.49 37.22 40.65
CA ARG A 12 -33.00 35.86 40.87
C ARG A 12 -31.95 34.86 40.41
N GLU A 13 -31.82 33.77 41.15
CA GLU A 13 -31.03 32.62 40.70
C GLU A 13 -31.71 31.97 39.49
N LEU A 14 -30.93 31.61 38.47
CA LEU A 14 -31.37 30.76 37.37
C LEU A 14 -30.56 29.47 37.43
N THR A 15 -31.27 28.34 37.46
CA THR A 15 -30.69 27.02 37.68
C THR A 15 -30.05 26.46 36.41
N ASN A 16 -28.88 25.82 36.55
CA ASN A 16 -28.21 25.08 35.48
C ASN A 16 -28.99 23.80 35.14
N TRP A 17 -30.07 23.93 34.34
CA TRP A 17 -30.96 22.82 33.98
C TRP A 17 -31.47 22.87 32.53
N GLY A 18 -30.60 23.29 31.59
CA GLY A 18 -30.93 23.34 30.15
C GLY A 18 -29.79 23.02 29.17
N ILE A 19 -28.52 23.08 29.60
CA ILE A 19 -27.35 22.88 28.70
C ILE A 19 -26.72 21.48 28.85
N ALA A 20 -27.07 20.74 29.92
CA ALA A 20 -26.42 19.46 30.25
C ALA A 20 -26.88 18.26 29.42
N ASN A 21 -28.06 18.30 28.80
CA ASN A 21 -28.67 17.11 28.18
C ASN A 21 -28.13 16.84 26.77
N GLY A 22 -28.17 17.82 25.85
CA GLY A 22 -27.63 17.65 24.49
C GLY A 22 -26.12 17.41 24.40
N LEU A 23 -25.37 17.67 25.48
CA LEU A 23 -23.95 17.28 25.63
C LEU A 23 -23.76 15.91 26.29
N LYS A 24 -24.77 15.39 27.01
CA LYS A 24 -24.82 14.02 27.51
C LYS A 24 -25.16 13.04 26.38
N ASP A 25 -26.11 13.38 25.53
CA ASP A 25 -26.50 12.52 24.40
C ASP A 25 -25.33 12.32 23.40
N ALA A 26 -24.38 13.25 23.36
CA ALA A 26 -23.13 13.17 22.60
C ALA A 26 -21.96 12.45 23.32
N LEU A 27 -22.12 12.08 24.60
CA LEU A 27 -21.08 11.46 25.45
C LEU A 27 -21.52 10.15 26.13
N GLU A 28 -22.82 9.84 26.13
CA GLU A 28 -23.41 8.57 26.56
C GLU A 28 -23.84 7.69 25.38
N ALA A 29 -23.27 7.95 24.20
CA ALA A 29 -23.01 6.95 23.18
C ALA A 29 -21.99 5.91 23.70
N GLN A 30 -22.44 5.11 24.69
CA GLN A 30 -21.83 3.81 25.01
C GLN A 30 -21.72 2.96 23.75
N ASP A 31 -20.85 1.95 23.76
CA ASP A 31 -20.60 1.00 22.67
C ASP A 31 -21.90 0.41 22.06
N MET A 32 -22.51 1.16 21.15
CA MET A 32 -23.34 0.60 20.11
C MET A 32 -22.37 -0.13 19.18
N ASP A 33 -22.36 -1.45 19.29
CA ASP A 33 -21.91 -2.36 18.25
C ASP A 33 -22.78 -2.13 16.99
N VAL A 34 -22.48 -1.04 16.28
CA VAL A 34 -23.12 -0.68 15.01
C VAL A 34 -22.56 -1.62 13.95
N SER A 35 -23.09 -2.83 13.97
CA SER A 35 -22.79 -3.98 13.12
C SER A 35 -21.38 -4.58 13.26
N GLY A 36 -21.26 -5.61 14.09
CA GLY A 36 -21.32 -6.99 13.58
C GLY A 36 -20.22 -7.36 12.57
N GLY A 37 -19.04 -6.75 12.68
CA GLY A 37 -17.89 -6.96 11.81
C GLY A 37 -17.86 -6.12 10.53
N GLN A 38 -18.61 -5.02 10.43
CA GLN A 38 -18.54 -4.08 9.31
C GLN A 38 -17.83 -2.77 9.71
N SER A 39 -17.33 -2.03 8.73
CA SER A 39 -16.67 -0.73 8.93
C SER A 39 -16.77 0.12 7.67
N LEU A 40 -17.03 1.42 7.84
CA LEU A 40 -17.20 2.36 6.74
C LEU A 40 -16.06 3.39 6.72
N TYR A 41 -15.46 3.59 5.54
CA TYR A 41 -14.39 4.56 5.32
C TYR A 41 -14.64 5.34 4.02
N PRO A 42 -14.36 6.66 3.97
CA PRO A 42 -14.46 7.44 2.74
C PRO A 42 -13.50 6.91 1.66
N LEU A 43 -13.98 6.81 0.41
CA LEU A 43 -13.21 6.20 -0.69
C LEU A 43 -11.84 6.87 -0.93
N HIS A 44 -11.74 8.18 -0.76
CA HIS A 44 -10.48 8.91 -0.90
C HIS A 44 -9.42 8.50 0.15
N ARG A 45 -9.84 8.00 1.31
CA ARG A 45 -9.01 7.44 2.40
C ARG A 45 -8.67 5.96 2.24
N CYS A 46 -8.97 5.37 1.09
CA CYS A 46 -8.61 3.99 0.74
C CYS A 46 -7.60 3.95 -0.42
N LYS A 47 -6.76 2.91 -0.44
CA LYS A 47 -6.05 2.42 -1.63
C LYS A 47 -6.18 0.90 -1.69
N THR A 48 -6.28 0.35 -2.89
CA THR A 48 -6.28 -1.09 -3.13
C THR A 48 -4.88 -1.52 -3.59
N VAL A 49 -4.36 -2.58 -2.96
CA VAL A 49 -3.02 -3.12 -3.22
C VAL A 49 -3.12 -4.59 -3.66
N HIS A 50 -2.47 -4.93 -4.77
CA HIS A 50 -2.37 -6.31 -5.25
C HIS A 50 -0.98 -6.84 -4.89
N LEU A 51 -0.90 -7.53 -3.76
CA LEU A 51 0.34 -8.07 -3.22
C LEU A 51 0.67 -9.39 -3.91
N VAL A 52 1.87 -9.48 -4.50
CA VAL A 52 2.34 -10.65 -5.27
C VAL A 52 3.68 -11.12 -4.73
N ARG A 53 3.79 -12.40 -4.37
CA ARG A 53 5.12 -13.03 -4.16
C ARG A 53 5.72 -13.42 -5.51
N HIS A 54 7.00 -13.16 -5.73
CA HIS A 54 7.71 -13.57 -6.95
C HIS A 54 7.50 -15.07 -7.29
N ALA A 55 7.51 -15.41 -8.58
CA ALA A 55 7.45 -16.79 -9.04
C ALA A 55 8.72 -17.59 -8.66
N GLN A 56 8.72 -18.91 -8.88
CA GLN A 56 9.85 -19.76 -8.46
C GLN A 56 11.16 -19.32 -9.16
N GLY A 57 12.14 -18.93 -8.35
CA GLY A 57 13.51 -18.67 -8.82
C GLY A 57 14.45 -19.84 -8.54
N VAL A 58 15.62 -19.87 -9.20
CA VAL A 58 16.62 -20.94 -9.04
C VAL A 58 17.00 -21.12 -7.55
N HIS A 59 17.14 -20.02 -6.81
CA HIS A 59 17.37 -20.03 -5.37
C HIS A 59 16.29 -20.79 -4.55
N ASN A 60 15.03 -20.84 -4.98
CA ASN A 60 14.01 -21.63 -4.29
C ASN A 60 14.28 -23.13 -4.49
N VAL A 61 14.58 -23.55 -5.72
CA VAL A 61 14.85 -24.96 -6.04
C VAL A 61 16.07 -25.49 -5.29
N GLU A 62 17.13 -24.70 -5.14
CA GLU A 62 18.29 -25.13 -4.33
C GLU A 62 18.05 -25.01 -2.82
N GLY A 63 17.41 -23.92 -2.38
CA GLY A 63 17.10 -23.68 -0.96
C GLY A 63 16.03 -24.60 -0.36
N GLU A 64 15.19 -25.23 -1.20
CA GLU A 64 14.24 -26.29 -0.82
C GLU A 64 14.93 -27.66 -0.65
N LYS A 65 16.08 -27.90 -1.31
CA LYS A 65 16.92 -29.09 -1.10
C LYS A 65 17.83 -28.93 0.11
N ASP A 66 18.49 -27.77 0.20
CA ASP A 66 19.38 -27.40 1.31
C ASP A 66 19.31 -25.89 1.57
N HIS A 67 18.82 -25.51 2.75
CA HIS A 67 18.75 -24.12 3.19
C HIS A 67 20.14 -23.48 3.36
N SER A 68 21.23 -24.25 3.45
CA SER A 68 22.59 -23.70 3.45
C SER A 68 22.97 -23.09 2.09
N ALA A 69 22.37 -23.58 0.98
CA ALA A 69 22.67 -23.16 -0.39
C ALA A 69 22.46 -21.65 -0.62
N TYR A 70 21.56 -20.99 0.13
CA TYR A 70 21.37 -19.53 0.06
C TYR A 70 22.65 -18.71 0.32
N ARG A 71 23.65 -19.28 1.01
CA ARG A 71 24.98 -18.67 1.24
C ARG A 71 25.94 -18.83 0.06
N SER A 72 25.55 -19.53 -1.00
CA SER A 72 26.37 -19.76 -2.20
C SER A 72 26.35 -18.56 -3.15
N PRO A 73 27.52 -18.03 -3.57
CA PRO A 73 27.59 -16.98 -4.60
C PRO A 73 26.94 -17.39 -5.94
N HIS A 74 26.80 -18.68 -6.21
CA HIS A 74 26.09 -19.18 -7.41
C HIS A 74 24.59 -18.85 -7.44
N LEU A 75 24.01 -18.45 -6.31
CA LEU A 75 22.61 -17.98 -6.24
C LEU A 75 22.49 -16.45 -6.28
N PHE A 76 23.58 -15.72 -6.54
CA PHE A 76 23.59 -14.26 -6.67
C PHE A 76 22.48 -13.76 -7.60
N ASP A 77 21.59 -12.91 -7.09
CA ASP A 77 20.46 -12.32 -7.81
C ASP A 77 19.69 -13.31 -8.71
N ALA A 78 19.44 -14.53 -8.21
CA ALA A 78 18.92 -15.64 -9.00
C ALA A 78 17.62 -15.32 -9.76
N HIS A 79 17.60 -15.65 -11.05
CA HIS A 79 16.46 -15.51 -11.98
C HIS A 79 15.34 -16.54 -11.75
N LEU A 80 14.23 -16.38 -12.47
CA LEU A 80 13.11 -17.33 -12.53
C LEU A 80 13.48 -18.66 -13.22
N THR A 81 12.92 -19.77 -12.73
CA THR A 81 13.00 -21.08 -13.39
C THR A 81 11.98 -21.17 -14.54
N PRO A 82 12.06 -22.20 -15.41
CA PRO A 82 11.00 -22.47 -16.39
C PRO A 82 9.62 -22.71 -15.74
N LEU A 83 9.57 -23.26 -14.52
CA LEU A 83 8.33 -23.37 -13.74
C LEU A 83 7.90 -21.99 -13.18
N GLY A 84 8.85 -21.13 -12.81
CA GLY A 84 8.58 -19.74 -12.47
C GLY A 84 7.90 -18.97 -13.62
N TRP A 85 8.36 -19.14 -14.85
CA TRP A 85 7.70 -18.55 -16.02
C TRP A 85 6.31 -19.12 -16.28
N GLN A 86 6.09 -20.43 -16.10
CA GLN A 86 4.74 -21.02 -16.18
C GLN A 86 3.79 -20.48 -15.08
N GLN A 87 4.31 -20.18 -13.89
CA GLN A 87 3.54 -19.52 -12.83
C GLN A 87 3.19 -18.08 -13.22
N VAL A 88 4.15 -17.32 -13.78
CA VAL A 88 3.95 -15.97 -14.34
C VAL A 88 2.86 -15.95 -15.42
N ASP A 89 2.90 -16.88 -16.39
CA ASP A 89 1.89 -17.01 -17.43
C ASP A 89 0.48 -17.21 -16.87
N ASN A 90 0.37 -18.02 -15.81
CA ASN A 90 -0.92 -18.34 -15.19
C ASN A 90 -1.45 -17.16 -14.36
N LEU A 91 -0.58 -16.43 -13.65
CA LEU A 91 -0.98 -15.21 -12.97
C LEU A 91 -1.32 -14.08 -13.98
N ARG A 92 -0.58 -13.96 -15.10
CA ARG A 92 -0.91 -13.04 -16.21
C ARG A 92 -2.33 -13.28 -16.71
N LYS A 93 -2.67 -14.53 -17.06
CA LYS A 93 -4.03 -14.92 -17.49
C LYS A 93 -5.08 -14.53 -16.43
N HIS A 94 -4.78 -14.72 -15.14
CA HIS A 94 -5.67 -14.35 -14.06
C HIS A 94 -5.88 -12.83 -13.91
N VAL A 95 -4.84 -12.00 -13.96
CA VAL A 95 -5.00 -10.53 -13.80
C VAL A 95 -5.69 -9.88 -15.00
N HIS A 96 -5.55 -10.45 -16.20
CA HIS A 96 -6.33 -10.05 -17.38
C HIS A 96 -7.79 -10.49 -17.28
N ALA A 97 -8.06 -11.75 -16.89
CA ALA A 97 -9.42 -12.29 -16.80
C ALA A 97 -10.27 -11.69 -15.65
N SER A 98 -9.63 -11.36 -14.51
CA SER A 98 -10.28 -10.68 -13.38
C SER A 98 -10.42 -9.16 -13.57
N GLY A 99 -9.81 -8.60 -14.62
CA GLY A 99 -9.81 -7.16 -14.90
C GLY A 99 -8.81 -6.34 -14.07
N ILE A 100 -8.09 -6.93 -13.10
CA ILE A 100 -7.06 -6.26 -12.29
C ILE A 100 -6.06 -5.51 -13.18
N PHE A 101 -5.59 -6.13 -14.27
CA PHE A 101 -4.64 -5.52 -15.21
C PHE A 101 -5.10 -4.15 -15.75
N LYS A 102 -6.42 -3.96 -15.95
CA LYS A 102 -7.00 -2.72 -16.51
C LYS A 102 -7.16 -1.60 -15.49
N LYS A 103 -6.94 -1.89 -14.21
CA LYS A 103 -7.14 -0.96 -13.09
C LYS A 103 -5.86 -0.55 -12.39
N VAL A 104 -4.82 -1.39 -12.43
CA VAL A 104 -3.52 -1.08 -11.83
C VAL A 104 -2.96 0.18 -12.49
N GLU A 105 -2.76 1.22 -11.70
CA GLU A 105 -2.21 2.52 -12.12
C GLU A 105 -0.68 2.57 -12.00
N LEU A 106 -0.09 1.65 -11.24
CA LEU A 106 1.35 1.56 -10.95
C LEU A 106 1.74 0.13 -10.57
N VAL A 107 2.85 -0.36 -11.12
CA VAL A 107 3.49 -1.61 -10.69
C VAL A 107 4.77 -1.28 -9.94
N ILE A 108 4.86 -1.75 -8.71
CA ILE A 108 6.03 -1.63 -7.83
C ILE A 108 6.70 -2.99 -7.76
N THR A 109 8.01 -3.04 -7.94
CA THR A 109 8.80 -4.26 -7.79
C THR A 109 10.01 -4.05 -6.90
N SER A 110 10.43 -5.11 -6.22
CA SER A 110 11.75 -5.15 -5.58
C SER A 110 12.85 -5.25 -6.66
N PRO A 111 13.98 -4.53 -6.53
CA PRO A 111 15.11 -4.57 -7.46
C PRO A 111 15.94 -5.86 -7.28
N LEU A 112 15.30 -7.02 -7.45
CA LEU A 112 15.91 -8.34 -7.49
C LEU A 112 15.36 -9.06 -8.73
N LEU A 113 16.22 -9.70 -9.52
CA LEU A 113 15.95 -10.15 -10.89
C LEU A 113 14.67 -10.99 -11.02
N ARG A 114 14.52 -12.03 -10.17
CA ARG A 114 13.29 -12.85 -10.06
C ARG A 114 12.00 -12.05 -9.88
N CYS A 115 12.08 -10.93 -9.17
CA CYS A 115 10.95 -10.10 -8.78
C CYS A 115 10.55 -9.19 -9.93
N MET A 116 11.54 -8.58 -10.60
CA MET A 116 11.33 -7.77 -11.79
C MET A 116 10.82 -8.63 -12.95
N GLN A 117 11.44 -9.79 -13.21
CA GLN A 117 10.95 -10.80 -14.17
C GLN A 117 9.49 -11.22 -13.90
N THR A 118 9.12 -11.45 -12.63
CA THR A 118 7.71 -11.72 -12.27
C THR A 118 6.81 -10.52 -12.60
N ALA A 119 7.22 -9.30 -12.23
CA ALA A 119 6.41 -8.11 -12.41
C ALA A 119 6.13 -7.81 -13.89
N VAL A 120 7.17 -7.78 -14.73
CA VAL A 120 7.04 -7.49 -16.16
C VAL A 120 6.30 -8.60 -16.90
N GLY A 121 6.51 -9.87 -16.52
CA GLY A 121 5.74 -10.98 -17.10
C GLY A 121 4.24 -10.89 -16.78
N VAL A 122 3.87 -10.62 -15.53
CA VAL A 122 2.47 -10.57 -15.10
C VAL A 122 1.74 -9.31 -15.58
N PHE A 123 2.38 -8.14 -15.49
CA PHE A 123 1.73 -6.84 -15.71
C PHE A 123 2.27 -6.05 -16.92
N GLY A 124 3.25 -6.56 -17.66
CA GLY A 124 3.80 -5.88 -18.83
C GLY A 124 2.88 -5.87 -20.05
N GLY A 125 3.26 -5.10 -21.07
CA GLY A 125 2.44 -4.79 -22.24
C GLY A 125 2.07 -5.96 -23.14
N GLU A 126 1.27 -5.66 -24.17
CA GLU A 126 1.01 -6.59 -25.27
C GLU A 126 2.18 -6.61 -26.27
N GLY A 127 2.21 -7.59 -27.18
CA GLY A 127 3.30 -7.74 -28.16
C GLY A 127 3.50 -6.48 -29.02
N TYR A 128 4.73 -6.26 -29.46
CA TYR A 128 5.08 -5.13 -30.34
C TYR A 128 4.20 -5.10 -31.59
N THR A 129 3.55 -3.95 -31.83
CA THR A 129 2.87 -3.63 -33.09
C THR A 129 3.79 -2.82 -33.99
N ASP A 130 3.79 -3.10 -35.29
CA ASP A 130 4.67 -2.46 -36.26
C ASP A 130 4.59 -0.93 -36.21
N GLY A 131 5.74 -0.28 -35.99
CA GLY A 131 5.89 1.18 -36.04
C GLY A 131 5.82 1.92 -34.70
N ILE A 132 5.64 1.24 -33.56
CA ILE A 132 5.73 1.87 -32.23
C ILE A 132 7.09 1.55 -31.57
N ASP A 133 7.99 2.52 -31.56
CA ASP A 133 9.28 2.46 -30.86
C ASP A 133 9.12 2.95 -29.41
N VAL A 134 8.95 2.00 -28.48
CA VAL A 134 8.96 2.23 -27.04
C VAL A 134 9.95 1.27 -26.36
N PRO A 135 10.74 1.74 -25.36
CA PRO A 135 11.69 0.87 -24.67
C PRO A 135 10.99 -0.34 -24.04
N PRO A 136 11.53 -1.56 -24.16
CA PRO A 136 10.95 -2.73 -23.52
C PRO A 136 10.90 -2.59 -21.99
N LEU A 137 9.91 -3.21 -21.36
CA LEU A 137 9.97 -3.52 -19.93
C LEU A 137 11.04 -4.57 -19.63
N MET A 138 11.28 -5.50 -20.56
CA MET A 138 12.31 -6.52 -20.46
C MET A 138 12.85 -6.87 -21.86
N VAL A 139 14.17 -6.91 -22.04
CA VAL A 139 14.77 -7.38 -23.30
C VAL A 139 14.69 -8.90 -23.44
N THR A 140 14.85 -9.42 -24.66
CA THR A 140 14.97 -10.86 -24.90
C THR A 140 16.13 -11.45 -24.11
N ASP A 141 15.91 -12.61 -23.50
CA ASP A 141 16.87 -13.35 -22.68
C ASP A 141 17.43 -12.58 -21.46
N ALA A 142 16.68 -11.60 -20.96
CA ALA A 142 17.07 -10.85 -19.77
C ALA A 142 17.29 -11.79 -18.57
N GLY A 143 18.54 -11.88 -18.12
CA GLY A 143 18.95 -12.76 -17.02
C GLY A 143 18.98 -14.25 -17.37
N GLU A 144 19.42 -14.61 -18.59
CA GLU A 144 19.57 -16.01 -19.08
C GLU A 144 18.23 -16.79 -19.06
N SER A 145 17.12 -16.06 -19.14
CA SER A 145 15.76 -16.55 -18.96
C SER A 145 15.21 -17.34 -20.15
N ASN A 146 15.86 -17.25 -21.32
CA ASN A 146 15.38 -17.72 -22.62
C ASN A 146 13.98 -17.17 -22.99
N HIS A 147 13.54 -16.08 -22.34
CA HIS A 147 12.24 -15.48 -22.52
C HIS A 147 12.28 -14.40 -23.62
N PRO A 148 11.24 -14.25 -24.47
CA PRO A 148 11.15 -13.13 -25.42
C PRO A 148 11.07 -11.76 -24.70
N ALA A 149 11.41 -10.69 -25.40
CA ALA A 149 11.22 -9.33 -24.92
C ALA A 149 9.75 -9.06 -24.53
N ILE A 150 9.57 -8.24 -23.48
CA ILE A 150 8.26 -7.80 -22.99
C ILE A 150 8.14 -6.29 -23.22
N SER A 151 7.07 -5.90 -23.90
CA SER A 151 6.76 -4.52 -24.26
C SER A 151 6.34 -3.67 -23.05
N SER A 152 6.50 -2.35 -23.17
CA SER A 152 5.90 -1.33 -22.30
C SER A 152 4.58 -0.77 -22.85
N LEU A 153 4.10 -1.26 -23.99
CA LEU A 153 2.89 -0.76 -24.65
C LEU A 153 1.61 -1.22 -23.92
N ASN A 154 0.74 -0.27 -23.61
CA ASN A 154 -0.58 -0.49 -22.98
C ASN A 154 -0.53 -1.15 -21.58
N CYS A 155 0.56 -0.97 -20.82
CA CYS A 155 0.66 -1.34 -19.41
C CYS A 155 0.81 -0.10 -18.50
N PRO A 156 0.55 -0.23 -17.18
CA PRO A 156 0.96 0.78 -16.20
C PRO A 156 2.47 1.06 -16.19
N PRO A 157 2.92 2.19 -15.60
CA PRO A 157 4.32 2.44 -15.29
C PRO A 157 4.86 1.45 -14.25
N PHE A 158 6.17 1.21 -14.30
CA PHE A 158 6.90 0.31 -13.41
C PHE A 158 7.98 1.06 -12.64
N ILE A 159 8.08 0.83 -11.32
CA ILE A 159 9.13 1.41 -10.47
C ILE A 159 9.81 0.31 -9.63
N ALA A 160 11.14 0.40 -9.47
CA ALA A 160 11.92 -0.53 -8.66
C ALA A 160 12.36 0.13 -7.34
N VAL A 161 12.05 -0.49 -6.19
CA VAL A 161 12.26 0.14 -4.86
C VAL A 161 12.86 -0.82 -3.83
N GLU A 162 13.88 -0.34 -3.10
CA GLU A 162 14.61 -1.11 -2.08
C GLU A 162 13.69 -1.53 -0.92
N GLY A 163 12.70 -0.69 -0.57
CA GLY A 163 11.80 -0.88 0.56
C GLY A 163 11.08 -2.23 0.62
N CYS A 164 10.70 -2.82 -0.53
CA CYS A 164 9.96 -4.09 -0.59
C CYS A 164 10.82 -5.33 -0.90
N ARG A 165 12.15 -5.27 -0.69
CA ARG A 165 13.06 -6.43 -0.80
C ARG A 165 12.77 -7.50 0.26
N GLU A 166 13.22 -8.73 -0.02
CA GLU A 166 13.43 -9.78 1.00
C GLU A 166 14.39 -9.29 2.10
N HIS A 167 14.56 -10.06 3.17
CA HIS A 167 15.58 -9.79 4.20
C HIS A 167 16.97 -9.53 3.57
N LEU A 168 17.64 -8.46 4.01
CA LEU A 168 18.94 -8.06 3.50
C LEU A 168 20.09 -8.86 4.14
N GLY A 169 21.16 -9.06 3.37
CA GLY A 169 22.44 -9.63 3.81
C GLY A 169 22.50 -11.15 3.96
N VAL A 170 23.72 -11.69 4.08
CA VAL A 170 24.11 -13.12 4.22
C VAL A 170 23.71 -14.07 3.09
N HIS A 171 22.45 -14.05 2.64
CA HIS A 171 22.00 -14.86 1.51
C HIS A 171 22.32 -14.15 0.19
N TRP A 172 23.09 -14.78 -0.68
CA TRP A 172 23.53 -14.18 -1.95
C TRP A 172 22.38 -13.94 -2.92
N CYS A 173 21.33 -14.74 -2.87
CA CYS A 173 20.10 -14.48 -3.63
C CYS A 173 19.39 -13.19 -3.23
N ASP A 174 19.63 -12.67 -2.03
CA ASP A 174 19.01 -11.42 -1.56
C ASP A 174 19.93 -10.21 -1.78
N LYS A 175 21.10 -10.40 -2.42
CA LYS A 175 21.93 -9.33 -3.00
C LYS A 175 21.47 -9.05 -4.44
N ARG A 176 21.33 -7.78 -4.79
CA ARG A 176 21.02 -7.34 -6.16
C ARG A 176 22.27 -7.05 -7.00
N ARG A 177 22.08 -6.98 -8.31
CA ARG A 177 23.04 -6.42 -9.27
C ARG A 177 23.11 -4.89 -9.19
N SER A 178 24.06 -4.32 -9.91
CA SER A 178 24.11 -2.88 -10.11
C SER A 178 22.89 -2.39 -10.92
N ILE A 179 22.51 -1.13 -10.74
CA ILE A 179 21.45 -0.49 -11.54
C ILE A 179 21.92 -0.30 -12.99
N SER A 180 23.23 -0.10 -13.19
CA SER A 180 23.90 -0.09 -14.50
C SER A 180 23.80 -1.43 -15.24
N GLU A 181 23.78 -2.58 -14.54
CA GLU A 181 23.44 -3.89 -15.13
C GLU A 181 21.93 -4.02 -15.42
N TYR A 182 21.06 -3.49 -14.55
CA TYR A 182 19.61 -3.65 -14.72
C TYR A 182 19.00 -2.79 -15.82
N LYS A 183 19.45 -1.54 -16.00
CA LYS A 183 18.93 -0.60 -17.02
C LYS A 183 18.91 -1.17 -18.46
N PRO A 184 19.96 -1.83 -19.00
CA PRO A 184 19.89 -2.45 -20.31
C PRO A 184 19.00 -3.71 -20.36
N LEU A 185 18.73 -4.36 -19.22
CA LEU A 185 17.88 -5.54 -19.15
C LEU A 185 16.38 -5.19 -19.03
N PHE A 186 16.07 -4.09 -18.34
CA PHE A 186 14.70 -3.60 -18.08
C PHE A 186 14.53 -2.10 -18.42
N PRO A 187 14.68 -1.67 -19.70
CA PRO A 187 14.76 -0.24 -20.06
C PRO A 187 13.59 0.65 -19.62
N ALA A 188 12.38 0.11 -19.50
CA ALA A 188 11.18 0.87 -19.09
C ALA A 188 10.78 0.67 -17.60
N ILE A 189 11.60 0.01 -16.78
CA ILE A 189 11.45 0.08 -15.32
C ILE A 189 12.17 1.34 -14.83
N ASP A 190 11.49 2.15 -14.04
CA ASP A 190 12.10 3.30 -13.39
C ASP A 190 12.96 2.85 -12.20
N PHE A 191 14.28 3.08 -12.34
CA PHE A 191 15.28 2.93 -11.28
C PHE A 191 15.81 4.30 -10.81
N SER A 192 15.06 5.38 -11.02
CA SER A 192 15.49 6.73 -10.64
C SER A 192 15.74 6.82 -9.13
N LEU A 193 16.81 7.54 -8.79
CA LEU A 193 17.24 7.67 -7.41
C LEU A 193 16.23 8.50 -6.59
N ALA A 194 16.31 8.40 -5.27
CA ALA A 194 15.63 9.32 -4.37
C ALA A 194 15.87 10.78 -4.79
N SER A 195 14.79 11.52 -5.10
CA SER A 195 14.89 12.95 -5.33
C SER A 195 15.32 13.63 -4.03
N THR A 196 15.98 14.79 -4.12
CA THR A 196 16.46 15.52 -2.93
C THR A 196 15.33 15.85 -1.95
N LEU A 197 14.09 15.97 -2.43
CA LEU A 197 12.89 16.16 -1.60
C LEU A 197 12.49 14.90 -0.82
N ALA A 198 12.67 13.70 -1.38
CA ALA A 198 12.46 12.45 -0.67
C ALA A 198 13.51 12.23 0.43
N LEU A 199 14.76 12.62 0.18
CA LEU A 199 15.83 12.61 1.18
C LEU A 199 15.53 13.57 2.34
N LEU A 200 15.10 14.80 2.05
CA LEU A 200 14.70 15.78 3.08
C LEU A 200 13.50 15.32 3.92
N TYR A 201 12.61 14.47 3.37
CA TYR A 201 11.53 13.85 4.15
C TYR A 201 12.05 12.74 5.08
N LEU A 202 13.02 11.94 4.62
CA LEU A 202 13.70 10.92 5.44
C LEU A 202 14.49 11.53 6.61
N GLU A 203 15.24 12.62 6.36
CA GLU A 203 15.98 13.34 7.41
C GLU A 203 15.07 13.84 8.54
N ASN A 204 13.87 14.36 8.20
CA ASN A 204 12.91 14.87 9.17
C ASN A 204 12.11 13.78 9.92
N THR A 205 12.19 12.50 9.52
CA THR A 205 11.37 11.41 10.08
C THR A 205 12.15 10.42 10.96
N GLN A 206 13.46 10.67 11.23
CA GLN A 206 14.39 9.71 11.86
C GLN A 206 14.50 8.35 11.14
N ALA A 207 14.04 8.26 9.89
CA ALA A 207 14.02 7.03 9.12
C ALA A 207 15.45 6.56 8.81
N SER A 208 15.88 5.47 9.45
CA SER A 208 17.24 4.93 9.35
C SER A 208 17.49 4.08 8.08
N PHE A 209 16.59 4.16 7.08
CA PHE A 209 16.61 3.35 5.87
C PHE A 209 15.91 4.09 4.73
N SER A 210 16.53 4.13 3.55
CA SER A 210 15.91 4.72 2.35
C SER A 210 15.10 3.69 1.57
N PHE A 211 13.83 3.99 1.32
CA PHE A 211 12.92 3.10 0.61
C PHE A 211 13.15 3.08 -0.92
N LEU A 212 13.85 4.07 -1.46
CA LEU A 212 14.25 4.16 -2.87
C LEU A 212 15.71 3.73 -3.06
N ILE A 213 16.10 3.61 -4.32
CA ILE A 213 17.49 3.36 -4.73
C ILE A 213 18.30 4.65 -4.51
N GLU A 214 19.47 4.54 -3.88
CA GLU A 214 20.41 5.67 -3.65
C GLU A 214 21.79 5.45 -4.26
N SER A 215 22.15 4.21 -4.56
CA SER A 215 23.46 3.82 -5.08
C SER A 215 23.32 2.82 -6.23
N ASP A 216 24.26 2.89 -7.17
CA ASP A 216 24.33 1.93 -8.27
C ASP A 216 24.58 0.52 -7.74
N ASP A 217 25.55 0.37 -6.84
CA ASP A 217 25.84 -0.87 -6.11
C ASP A 217 24.82 -1.20 -5.01
N ASP A 218 24.73 -2.48 -4.66
CA ASP A 218 23.96 -2.94 -3.50
C ASP A 218 24.68 -2.64 -2.18
N VAL A 219 24.61 -1.38 -1.76
CA VAL A 219 25.18 -0.92 -0.48
C VAL A 219 24.41 -1.43 0.74
N LEU A 220 23.19 -1.94 0.57
CA LEU A 220 22.31 -2.36 1.66
C LEU A 220 22.59 -3.79 2.12
N TRP A 221 22.85 -4.70 1.17
CA TRP A 221 23.22 -6.08 1.50
C TRP A 221 24.62 -6.15 2.14
N LYS A 222 24.75 -6.89 3.24
CA LYS A 222 26.02 -7.15 3.95
C LYS A 222 26.34 -8.65 3.97
N PRO A 223 27.59 -9.09 3.78
CA PRO A 223 27.93 -10.51 3.73
C PRO A 223 27.73 -11.24 5.07
N ASP A 224 27.97 -10.57 6.20
CA ASP A 224 28.01 -11.22 7.53
C ASP A 224 26.83 -10.86 8.44
N VAL A 225 25.98 -9.90 8.04
CA VAL A 225 24.86 -9.39 8.85
C VAL A 225 23.55 -9.64 8.10
N ARG A 226 22.69 -10.50 8.67
CA ARG A 226 21.31 -10.71 8.20
C ARG A 226 20.40 -9.72 8.90
N GLU A 227 19.54 -9.05 8.15
CA GLU A 227 18.47 -8.20 8.68
C GLU A 227 17.57 -8.98 9.65
N LEU A 228 17.19 -8.39 10.78
CA LEU A 228 16.31 -9.05 11.75
C LEU A 228 14.86 -8.88 11.34
N ASN A 229 13.99 -9.84 11.69
CA ASN A 229 12.57 -9.80 11.34
C ASN A 229 11.89 -8.49 11.78
N LYS A 230 12.27 -7.91 12.94
CA LYS A 230 11.79 -6.61 13.43
C LYS A 230 12.20 -5.41 12.56
N ASP A 231 13.34 -5.51 11.88
CA ASP A 231 13.86 -4.48 11.01
C ASP A 231 13.14 -4.57 9.65
N VAL A 232 12.85 -5.81 9.17
CA VAL A 232 11.95 -6.05 8.03
C VAL A 232 10.53 -5.50 8.29
N VAL A 233 9.96 -5.73 9.48
CA VAL A 233 8.67 -5.11 9.87
C VAL A 233 8.77 -3.59 9.79
N SER A 234 9.82 -3.00 10.37
CA SER A 234 9.99 -1.54 10.42
C SER A 234 10.10 -0.95 9.02
N ARG A 235 10.97 -1.50 8.17
CA ARG A 235 11.13 -1.16 6.75
C ARG A 235 9.82 -1.34 5.97
N GLY A 236 9.07 -2.41 6.25
CA GLY A 236 7.76 -2.66 5.68
C GLY A 236 6.72 -1.60 6.04
N MET A 237 6.68 -1.14 7.30
CA MET A 237 5.79 -0.06 7.72
C MET A 237 6.17 1.29 7.10
N GLU A 238 7.45 1.62 6.98
CA GLU A 238 7.88 2.82 6.24
C GLU A 238 7.56 2.72 4.73
N PHE A 239 7.68 1.54 4.13
CA PHE A 239 7.21 1.31 2.75
C PHE A 239 5.70 1.53 2.60
N PHE A 240 4.86 1.05 3.53
CA PHE A 240 3.41 1.28 3.49
C PHE A 240 3.01 2.74 3.77
N LYS A 241 3.76 3.47 4.62
CA LYS A 241 3.61 4.94 4.78
C LYS A 241 3.97 5.68 3.50
N TRP A 242 5.11 5.37 2.89
CA TRP A 242 5.51 5.97 1.61
C TRP A 242 4.49 5.67 0.50
N LEU A 243 3.96 4.45 0.46
CA LEU A 243 2.89 4.05 -0.46
C LEU A 243 1.63 4.93 -0.30
N TRP A 244 1.40 5.51 0.88
CA TRP A 244 0.32 6.48 1.08
C TRP A 244 0.54 7.78 0.31
N THR A 245 1.79 8.27 0.24
CA THR A 245 2.18 9.51 -0.46
C THR A 245 2.07 9.42 -1.99
N ARG A 246 1.86 8.22 -2.54
CA ARG A 246 1.56 8.01 -3.96
C ARG A 246 0.19 8.60 -4.31
N LYS A 247 0.06 9.22 -5.48
CA LYS A 247 -1.25 9.65 -6.00
C LYS A 247 -2.14 8.46 -6.36
N GLU A 248 -1.51 7.34 -6.75
CA GLU A 248 -2.17 6.17 -7.33
C GLU A 248 -3.05 5.42 -6.31
N LYS A 249 -4.19 4.86 -6.76
CA LYS A 249 -5.25 4.27 -5.93
C LYS A 249 -5.39 2.76 -6.07
N GLU A 250 -5.11 2.17 -7.24
CA GLU A 250 -4.98 0.71 -7.43
C GLU A 250 -3.53 0.38 -7.86
N ILE A 251 -2.76 -0.31 -6.99
CA ILE A 251 -1.31 -0.51 -7.14
C ILE A 251 -0.95 -1.99 -7.03
N ALA A 252 -0.16 -2.52 -7.96
CA ALA A 252 0.42 -3.86 -7.86
C ALA A 252 1.81 -3.82 -7.20
N ILE A 253 2.10 -4.75 -6.28
CA ILE A 253 3.35 -4.78 -5.52
C ILE A 253 3.93 -6.20 -5.57
N VAL A 254 5.03 -6.35 -6.31
CA VAL A 254 5.71 -7.64 -6.50
C VAL A 254 6.94 -7.69 -5.59
N THR A 255 6.96 -8.69 -4.71
CA THR A 255 7.86 -8.76 -3.55
C THR A 255 8.12 -10.23 -3.13
N HIS A 256 8.53 -10.49 -1.89
CA HIS A 256 9.15 -11.74 -1.42
C HIS A 256 8.48 -12.32 -0.17
N SER A 257 8.83 -13.55 0.18
CA SER A 257 8.12 -14.32 1.22
C SER A 257 8.28 -13.72 2.61
N GLY A 258 9.49 -13.34 3.02
CA GLY A 258 9.76 -12.82 4.36
C GLY A 258 9.19 -11.41 4.54
N PHE A 259 9.35 -10.55 3.53
CA PHE A 259 8.75 -9.22 3.51
C PHE A 259 7.23 -9.27 3.73
N LEU A 260 6.51 -10.08 2.95
CA LEU A 260 5.05 -10.25 3.11
C LEU A 260 4.70 -10.86 4.47
N THR A 261 5.40 -11.91 4.90
CA THR A 261 5.08 -12.62 6.15
C THR A 261 5.26 -11.74 7.39
N HIS A 262 6.33 -10.94 7.45
CA HIS A 262 6.61 -10.08 8.59
C HIS A 262 5.81 -8.78 8.54
N THR A 263 5.74 -8.12 7.38
CA THR A 263 5.01 -6.84 7.26
C THR A 263 3.50 -7.04 7.44
N LEU A 264 2.89 -8.07 6.86
CA LEU A 264 1.45 -8.32 7.04
C LEU A 264 1.11 -8.85 8.44
N GLY A 265 2.08 -9.44 9.15
CA GLY A 265 1.92 -9.98 10.50
C GLY A 265 1.58 -8.96 11.59
N VAL A 266 1.66 -7.65 11.31
CA VAL A 266 1.22 -6.58 12.24
C VAL A 266 -0.15 -5.99 11.92
N PHE A 267 -0.78 -6.40 10.81
CA PHE A 267 -2.12 -5.96 10.41
C PHE A 267 -3.21 -6.93 10.89
N GLY A 268 -4.46 -6.46 10.97
CA GLY A 268 -5.63 -7.29 11.29
C GLY A 268 -5.77 -7.70 12.76
N ASN A 269 -5.12 -6.97 13.69
CA ASN A 269 -5.28 -7.19 15.14
C ASN A 269 -6.65 -6.78 15.68
N ASP A 270 -7.40 -6.01 14.90
CA ASP A 270 -8.79 -5.56 15.09
C ASP A 270 -9.80 -6.43 14.33
N CYS A 271 -9.36 -7.49 13.66
CA CYS A 271 -10.18 -8.35 12.80
C CYS A 271 -10.55 -9.67 13.48
N HIS A 272 -11.62 -10.33 13.01
CA HIS A 272 -11.95 -11.71 13.41
C HIS A 272 -10.77 -12.66 13.13
N PRO A 273 -10.46 -13.65 13.99
CA PRO A 273 -9.29 -14.52 13.81
C PRO A 273 -9.20 -15.25 12.46
N ASP A 274 -10.31 -15.50 11.77
CA ASP A 274 -10.29 -16.04 10.40
C ASP A 274 -9.72 -15.05 9.37
N VAL A 275 -10.13 -13.78 9.45
CA VAL A 275 -9.65 -12.69 8.59
C VAL A 275 -8.19 -12.39 8.90
N GLN A 276 -7.80 -12.37 10.18
CA GLN A 276 -6.41 -12.23 10.59
C GLN A 276 -5.55 -13.39 10.03
N ARG A 277 -6.05 -14.64 10.11
CA ARG A 277 -5.38 -15.81 9.51
C ARG A 277 -5.28 -15.73 7.99
N GLU A 278 -6.25 -15.14 7.29
CA GLU A 278 -6.17 -14.92 5.84
C GLU A 278 -5.09 -13.90 5.46
N ILE A 279 -5.00 -12.79 6.19
CA ILE A 279 -3.96 -11.76 6.02
C ILE A 279 -2.57 -12.35 6.29
N HIS A 280 -2.42 -13.10 7.40
CA HIS A 280 -1.13 -13.66 7.85
C HIS A 280 -0.69 -14.94 7.11
N LYS A 281 -1.58 -15.59 6.36
CA LYS A 281 -1.28 -16.84 5.63
C LYS A 281 -0.11 -16.64 4.66
N ARG A 282 0.99 -17.36 4.85
CA ARG A 282 2.18 -17.29 3.98
C ARG A 282 1.84 -17.48 2.50
N TYR A 283 2.43 -16.63 1.65
CA TYR A 283 2.22 -16.63 0.20
C TYR A 283 3.02 -17.74 -0.51
N GLN A 284 2.39 -18.42 -1.46
CA GLN A 284 3.04 -19.31 -2.43
C GLN A 284 3.75 -18.51 -3.54
N ASN A 285 4.66 -19.14 -4.28
CA ASN A 285 5.31 -18.47 -5.43
C ASN A 285 4.26 -18.08 -6.48
N CYS A 286 4.31 -16.83 -6.95
CA CYS A 286 3.32 -16.23 -7.85
C CYS A 286 1.87 -16.23 -7.30
N GLU A 287 1.67 -16.30 -5.98
CA GLU A 287 0.38 -16.01 -5.37
C GLU A 287 0.14 -14.49 -5.34
N LEU A 288 -1.03 -14.06 -5.82
CA LEU A 288 -1.55 -12.71 -5.70
C LEU A 288 -2.69 -12.69 -4.67
N ARG A 289 -2.73 -11.67 -3.80
CA ARG A 289 -3.94 -11.31 -3.06
C ARG A 289 -4.17 -9.80 -3.11
N SER A 290 -5.43 -9.42 -3.32
CA SER A 290 -5.87 -8.02 -3.27
C SER A 290 -6.26 -7.66 -1.84
N MET A 291 -5.78 -6.53 -1.33
CA MET A 291 -6.15 -5.99 -0.01
C MET A 291 -6.46 -4.50 -0.14
N VAL A 292 -7.21 -3.95 0.82
CA VAL A 292 -7.44 -2.50 0.94
C VAL A 292 -6.64 -2.00 2.14
N ILE A 293 -5.85 -0.95 1.93
CA ILE A 293 -5.24 -0.18 3.01
C ILE A 293 -6.03 1.12 3.21
N VAL A 294 -6.20 1.51 4.48
CA VAL A 294 -7.06 2.62 4.90
C VAL A 294 -6.26 3.56 5.79
N ASP A 295 -6.29 4.84 5.47
CA ASP A 295 -5.72 5.88 6.32
C ASP A 295 -6.72 6.33 7.39
N ARG A 296 -6.45 5.85 8.62
CA ARG A 296 -7.16 6.21 9.84
C ARG A 296 -6.56 7.44 10.55
N SER A 297 -5.56 8.11 9.98
CA SER A 297 -4.93 9.31 10.56
C SER A 297 -5.68 10.60 10.19
N MET A 298 -5.58 11.62 11.03
CA MET A 298 -6.26 12.92 10.85
C MET A 298 -5.36 13.96 10.16
N ILE A 299 -4.25 13.55 9.55
CA ILE A 299 -3.23 14.46 8.99
C ILE A 299 -3.44 14.61 7.48
N GLU A 300 -3.69 15.85 7.04
CA GLU A 300 -3.65 16.29 5.63
C GLU A 300 -4.33 15.35 4.61
N SER A 301 -5.61 15.02 4.83
CA SER A 301 -6.39 14.34 3.80
C SER A 301 -6.74 15.27 2.65
N ASP A 302 -6.25 14.96 1.45
CA ASP A 302 -6.76 15.49 0.18
C ASP A 302 -8.29 15.48 0.16
N SER A 303 -8.89 16.55 -0.37
CA SER A 303 -10.33 16.60 -0.56
C SER A 303 -10.78 15.56 -1.60
N SER A 304 -11.93 14.94 -1.37
CA SER A 304 -12.42 13.91 -2.27
C SER A 304 -12.73 14.49 -3.65
N VAL A 305 -12.12 13.91 -4.69
CA VAL A 305 -12.40 14.26 -6.09
C VAL A 305 -13.68 13.60 -6.63
N THR A 306 -14.26 12.66 -5.89
CA THR A 306 -15.49 11.94 -6.26
C THR A 306 -16.73 12.40 -5.52
N ASP A 307 -16.59 13.06 -4.37
CA ASP A 307 -17.73 13.40 -3.51
C ASP A 307 -18.39 14.68 -4.06
N TYR A 308 -19.67 14.60 -4.41
CA TYR A 308 -20.41 15.71 -4.99
C TYR A 308 -21.27 16.41 -3.93
N PRO A 309 -20.90 17.62 -3.44
CA PRO A 309 -21.56 18.25 -2.29
C PRO A 309 -22.87 18.99 -2.61
N GLY A 310 -23.50 18.74 -3.78
CA GLY A 310 -24.84 19.26 -4.09
C GLY A 310 -24.98 20.79 -4.06
N LYS A 311 -24.34 21.52 -4.98
CA LYS A 311 -24.36 23.00 -4.96
C LYS A 311 -25.72 23.59 -5.34
N ILE A 312 -26.35 24.27 -4.38
CA ILE A 312 -26.82 25.65 -4.56
C ILE A 312 -26.10 26.50 -3.49
N PRO A 313 -25.54 27.69 -3.81
CA PRO A 313 -25.00 28.60 -2.80
C PRO A 313 -26.09 29.12 -1.85
N SER A 314 -25.73 29.56 -0.65
CA SER A 314 -26.65 30.12 0.34
C SER A 314 -27.28 31.44 -0.14
N GLY A 315 -28.46 31.34 -0.76
CA GLY A 315 -29.50 32.37 -0.70
C GLY A 315 -30.34 32.22 0.57
N GLU A 316 -31.32 33.09 0.76
CA GLU A 316 -32.23 33.08 1.92
C GLU A 316 -33.33 32.02 1.78
N ASP A 317 -32.99 30.73 1.89
CA ASP A 317 -33.94 29.62 2.01
C ASP A 317 -33.47 28.61 3.07
N ALA A 318 -34.01 28.74 4.29
CA ALA A 318 -33.81 27.80 5.39
C ALA A 318 -34.91 27.96 6.45
N PRO A 319 -35.28 26.90 7.22
CA PRO A 319 -35.21 25.46 6.93
C PRO A 319 -36.61 24.82 6.88
N SER A 320 -36.72 23.50 6.66
CA SER A 320 -37.98 22.77 6.88
C SER A 320 -37.79 21.29 7.23
N ASP A 321 -37.29 21.00 8.42
CA ASP A 321 -37.37 19.66 9.05
C ASP A 321 -37.64 19.72 10.57
N ASP A 322 -38.23 20.82 11.06
CA ASP A 322 -38.70 20.99 12.45
C ASP A 322 -40.17 20.58 12.62
N THR A 323 -40.53 19.36 12.20
CA THR A 323 -41.85 18.75 12.49
C THR A 323 -41.81 17.24 12.76
N CYS A 324 -40.84 16.77 13.56
CA CYS A 324 -41.04 15.51 14.28
C CYS A 324 -41.92 15.78 15.52
N SER A 325 -43.25 15.86 15.33
CA SER A 325 -44.18 16.19 16.41
C SER A 325 -44.42 14.98 17.31
N ASP A 326 -43.85 14.99 18.52
CA ASP A 326 -44.31 14.13 19.61
C ASP A 326 -45.78 14.41 19.92
N GLN A 327 -46.66 13.52 19.47
CA GLN A 327 -48.05 13.49 19.92
C GLN A 327 -48.11 12.70 21.22
N SER A 328 -48.07 13.42 22.34
CA SER A 328 -48.38 12.86 23.66
C SER A 328 -49.88 12.53 23.74
N ASP A 329 -50.23 11.25 23.64
CA ASP A 329 -51.60 10.75 23.84
C ASP A 329 -52.03 10.91 25.32
N GLU A 330 -52.58 12.09 25.67
CA GLU A 330 -53.38 12.24 26.88
C GLU A 330 -54.77 11.61 26.67
N LEU A 331 -54.95 10.38 27.17
CA LEU A 331 -56.27 9.76 27.29
C LEU A 331 -57.07 10.39 28.44
N PRO A 332 -58.30 10.88 28.21
CA PRO A 332 -59.10 11.56 29.24
C PRO A 332 -59.93 10.62 30.13
N ASN A 333 -60.07 11.01 31.40
CA ASN A 333 -60.84 10.43 32.53
C ASN A 333 -60.22 9.21 33.23
#